data_AF-A0A220S8X1-F1
#
_entry.id   AF-A0A220S8X1-F1
#
_cell.length_a   1.000
_cell.length_b   1.000
_cell.length_c   1.000
_cell.angle_alpha   90.00
_cell.angle_beta   90.00
_cell.angle_gamma   90.00
#
_symmetry.space_group_name_H-M   'P 1'
#
loop_
_entity.id
_entity.type
_entity.pdbx_description
1 polymer ?
#
loop_
_entity_poly.entity_id
_entity_poly.type
_entity_poly.pdbx_seq_one_letter_code
_entity_poly.pdbx_strand_id
1 'polypeptide(L)'
;MIQELSLIQNSVFTKLNHTISNIHPDLECEEYFGYTFHLNHYLIKFRKAKITPKKIGQFVTLWKRNHNTLQTEPFTIFDPFDFYIIYSEDTGKSSFFLFPKHILALQHIITSPLKEGKRGFRVYPHWDTPQNRQAEKTKSWQEKFFIDLSSPDHLKKFEEILHLKP
;
A
#
# COMPACT_ATOMS: atom_id res chain seq x y z
N MET A 1 16.65 -7.23 2.21
CA MET A 1 15.19 -6.96 2.16
C MET A 1 14.63 -7.07 3.57
N ILE A 2 13.66 -6.26 3.94
CA ILE A 2 13.01 -6.34 5.27
C ILE A 2 12.14 -7.60 5.41
N GLN A 3 11.82 -7.96 6.65
CA GLN A 3 11.08 -9.19 6.97
C GLN A 3 9.68 -9.23 6.32
N GLU A 4 8.97 -8.11 6.33
CA GLU A 4 7.59 -7.98 5.84
C GLU A 4 7.51 -8.22 4.34
N LEU A 5 8.43 -7.62 3.58
CA LEU A 5 8.48 -7.81 2.13
C LEU A 5 8.95 -9.23 1.78
N SER A 6 9.85 -9.80 2.58
CA SER A 6 10.29 -11.20 2.41
C SER A 6 9.14 -12.18 2.66
N LEU A 7 8.27 -11.88 3.64
CA LEU A 7 7.06 -12.66 3.92
C LEU A 7 6.09 -12.63 2.73
N ILE A 8 5.82 -11.45 2.16
CA ILE A 8 4.96 -11.33 0.97
C ILE A 8 5.60 -12.07 -0.22
N GLN A 9 6.90 -11.91 -0.45
CA GLN A 9 7.60 -12.57 -1.54
C GLN A 9 7.44 -14.10 -1.47
N ASN A 10 7.72 -14.70 -0.31
CA ASN A 10 7.65 -16.15 -0.12
C ASN A 10 6.21 -16.68 -0.11
N SER A 11 5.27 -15.89 0.42
CA SER A 11 3.88 -16.31 0.56
C SER A 11 3.09 -16.16 -0.74
N VAL A 12 3.43 -15.16 -1.56
CA VAL A 12 2.66 -14.73 -2.74
C VAL A 12 3.49 -14.77 -4.00
N PHE A 13 4.51 -13.90 -4.11
CA PHE A 13 5.16 -13.62 -5.39
C PHE A 13 5.85 -14.85 -5.97
N THR A 14 6.65 -15.55 -5.17
CA THR A 14 7.36 -16.76 -5.60
C THR A 14 6.39 -17.87 -6.00
N LYS A 15 5.24 -18.00 -5.30
CA LYS A 15 4.23 -19.03 -5.62
C LYS A 15 3.51 -18.77 -6.95
N LEU A 16 3.51 -17.53 -7.41
CA LEU A 16 2.89 -17.07 -8.65
C LEU A 16 3.94 -16.77 -9.75
N ASN A 17 5.20 -17.15 -9.53
CA ASN A 17 6.31 -16.88 -10.45
C ASN A 17 6.55 -15.38 -10.74
N HIS A 18 6.18 -14.51 -9.80
CA HIS A 18 6.56 -13.10 -9.84
C HIS A 18 7.93 -12.89 -9.21
N THR A 19 8.77 -12.12 -9.89
CA THR A 19 10.15 -11.84 -9.46
C THR A 19 10.29 -10.39 -9.03
N ILE A 20 10.91 -10.17 -7.86
CA ILE A 20 11.36 -8.85 -7.44
C ILE A 20 12.71 -8.54 -8.10
N SER A 21 12.83 -7.37 -8.72
CA SER A 21 14.10 -6.84 -9.23
C SER A 21 14.25 -5.35 -8.92
N ASN A 22 15.47 -4.80 -9.06
CA ASN A 22 15.78 -3.38 -8.85
C ASN A 22 15.27 -2.82 -7.51
N ILE A 23 15.34 -3.63 -6.45
CA ILE A 23 14.88 -3.22 -5.12
C ILE A 23 15.84 -2.22 -4.48
N HIS A 24 15.30 -1.12 -3.98
CA HIS A 24 16.06 -0.11 -3.23
C HIS A 24 15.20 0.50 -2.12
N PRO A 25 15.82 0.84 -0.97
CA PRO A 25 15.13 1.53 0.11
C PRO A 25 14.73 2.94 -0.32
N ASP A 26 13.58 3.39 0.18
CA ASP A 26 13.13 4.78 0.08
C ASP A 26 13.50 5.49 1.39
N LEU A 27 14.71 6.08 1.41
CA LEU A 27 15.36 6.58 2.63
C LEU A 27 14.54 7.67 3.33
N GLU A 28 13.76 8.46 2.58
CA GLU A 28 12.88 9.47 3.14
C GLU A 28 11.65 8.89 3.86
N CYS A 29 11.40 7.59 3.69
CA CYS A 29 10.29 6.85 4.28
C CYS A 29 10.77 5.64 5.09
N GLU A 30 12.01 5.64 5.58
CA GLU A 30 12.57 4.56 6.40
C GLU A 30 11.71 4.29 7.64
N GLU A 31 11.14 5.34 8.25
CA GLU A 31 10.25 5.21 9.40
C GLU A 31 9.02 4.31 9.11
N TYR A 32 8.60 4.21 7.85
CA TYR A 32 7.50 3.37 7.36
C TYR A 32 8.02 2.24 6.46
N PHE A 33 9.28 1.83 6.65
CA PHE A 33 9.91 0.71 5.97
C PHE A 33 9.81 0.84 4.44
N GLY A 34 10.05 2.06 3.92
CA GLY A 34 9.85 2.38 2.52
C GLY A 34 10.80 1.65 1.58
N TYR A 35 10.23 1.03 0.55
CA TYR A 35 10.97 0.43 -0.56
C TYR A 35 10.32 0.77 -1.90
N THR A 36 11.15 0.75 -2.95
CA THR A 36 10.71 0.75 -4.34
C THR A 36 11.37 -0.42 -5.05
N PHE A 37 10.62 -1.13 -5.89
CA PHE A 37 11.13 -2.27 -6.64
C PHE A 37 10.26 -2.56 -7.86
N HIS A 38 10.77 -3.38 -8.77
CA HIS A 38 9.98 -3.94 -9.85
C HIS A 38 9.45 -5.31 -9.44
N LEU A 39 8.17 -5.57 -9.67
CA LEU A 39 7.56 -6.90 -9.62
C LEU A 39 7.21 -7.29 -11.04
N ASN A 40 8.03 -8.16 -11.65
CA ASN A 40 8.08 -8.33 -13.10
C ASN A 40 8.27 -6.96 -13.78
N HIS A 41 7.27 -6.48 -14.55
CA HIS A 41 7.28 -5.18 -15.22
C HIS A 41 6.58 -4.07 -14.43
N TYR A 42 5.94 -4.35 -13.30
CA TYR A 42 5.23 -3.34 -12.50
C TYR A 42 6.18 -2.63 -11.53
N LEU A 43 6.12 -1.31 -11.50
CA LEU A 43 6.84 -0.49 -10.54
C LEU A 43 6.05 -0.35 -9.24
N ILE A 44 6.59 -0.91 -8.15
CA ILE A 44 5.93 -1.01 -6.86
C ILE A 44 6.55 -0.01 -5.88
N LYS A 45 5.69 0.71 -5.17
CA LYS A 45 6.02 1.39 -3.91
C LYS A 45 5.54 0.54 -2.74
N PHE A 46 6.37 0.34 -1.73
CA PHE A 46 6.04 -0.43 -0.54
C PHE A 46 6.18 0.42 0.73
N ARG A 47 5.26 0.27 1.67
CA ARG A 47 5.34 0.79 3.04
C ARG A 47 4.75 -0.21 4.04
N LYS A 48 5.15 -0.10 5.29
CA LYS A 48 4.49 -0.74 6.45
C LYS A 48 3.64 0.29 7.19
N ALA A 49 2.36 0.00 7.38
CA ALA A 49 1.48 0.81 8.22
C ALA A 49 1.75 0.56 9.71
N LYS A 50 1.39 1.53 10.55
CA LYS A 50 1.61 1.48 12.00
C LYS A 50 0.31 1.61 12.77
N ILE A 51 0.13 0.75 13.77
CA ILE A 51 -0.93 0.91 14.76
C ILE A 51 -0.62 2.16 15.59
N THR A 52 -1.64 2.98 15.82
CA THR A 52 -1.52 4.18 16.67
C THR A 52 -2.49 4.08 17.84
N PRO A 53 -2.10 4.40 19.09
CA PRO A 53 -2.92 4.11 20.28
C PRO A 53 -4.32 4.74 20.28
N LYS A 54 -4.47 5.93 19.68
CA LYS A 54 -5.70 6.74 19.83
C LYS A 54 -6.78 6.49 18.77
N LYS A 55 -6.47 5.76 17.71
CA LYS A 55 -7.36 5.66 16.53
C LYS A 55 -7.29 4.28 15.92
N ILE A 56 -8.47 3.69 15.69
CA ILE A 56 -8.66 2.45 14.92
C ILE A 56 -8.12 2.64 13.50
N GLY A 57 -7.62 1.56 12.88
CA GLY A 57 -6.88 1.62 11.64
C GLY A 57 -5.39 1.82 11.87
N GLN A 58 -4.61 1.53 10.84
CA GLN A 58 -3.17 1.72 10.83
C GLN A 58 -2.81 2.93 9.97
N PHE A 59 -1.92 3.77 10.47
CA PHE A 59 -1.47 4.97 9.77
C PHE A 59 -0.27 4.66 8.87
N VAL A 60 -0.25 5.23 7.68
CA VAL A 60 0.86 5.13 6.73
C VAL A 60 1.08 6.46 6.02
N THR A 61 2.33 6.76 5.72
CA THR A 61 2.71 7.92 4.90
C THR A 61 2.69 7.57 3.42
N LEU A 62 2.31 8.55 2.60
CA LEU A 62 2.28 8.44 1.13
C LEU A 62 2.60 9.82 0.54
N TRP A 63 3.88 10.15 0.50
CA TRP A 63 4.38 11.44 0.00
C TRP A 63 5.73 11.27 -0.68
N LYS A 64 6.12 12.28 -1.45
CA LYS A 64 7.46 12.47 -2.04
C LYS A 64 7.99 13.86 -1.70
N ARG A 65 9.30 14.05 -1.76
CA ARG A 65 9.93 15.36 -1.61
C ARG A 65 9.86 16.12 -2.92
N ASN A 66 9.42 17.37 -2.86
CA ASN A 66 9.61 18.30 -3.95
C ASN A 66 11.02 18.88 -3.85
N HIS A 67 11.89 18.60 -4.81
CA HIS A 67 13.29 19.05 -4.77
C HIS A 67 13.45 20.56 -5.03
N ASN A 68 12.44 21.23 -5.60
CA ASN A 68 12.48 22.67 -5.82
C ASN A 68 12.07 23.44 -4.56
N THR A 69 11.04 22.97 -3.84
CA THR A 69 10.51 23.65 -2.65
C THR A 69 11.03 23.08 -1.33
N LEU A 70 11.68 21.90 -1.37
CA LEU A 70 12.12 21.09 -0.22
C LEU A 70 10.96 20.61 0.69
N GLN A 71 9.71 20.82 0.30
CA GLN A 71 8.54 20.39 1.06
C GLN A 71 8.09 18.98 0.67
N THR A 72 7.37 18.31 1.57
CA THR A 72 6.71 17.04 1.24
C THR A 72 5.38 17.33 0.55
N GLU A 73 5.13 16.62 -0.55
CA GLU A 73 3.90 16.69 -1.32
C GLU A 73 3.31 15.29 -1.53
N PRO A 74 1.99 15.15 -1.72
CA PRO A 74 1.40 13.88 -2.12
C PRO A 74 2.02 13.39 -3.43
N PHE A 75 2.07 12.07 -3.62
CA PHE A 75 2.24 11.53 -4.96
C PHE A 75 1.11 12.01 -5.87
N THR A 76 1.36 11.99 -7.16
CA THR A 76 0.45 12.39 -8.23
C THR A 76 0.15 11.19 -9.14
N ILE A 77 -0.90 11.28 -9.94
CA ILE A 77 -1.21 10.25 -10.96
C ILE A 77 -0.11 10.11 -12.04
N PHE A 78 0.74 11.13 -12.19
CA PHE A 78 1.84 11.16 -13.15
C PHE A 78 3.14 10.59 -12.58
N ASP A 79 3.20 10.30 -11.28
CA ASP A 79 4.39 9.69 -10.70
C ASP A 79 4.59 8.26 -11.20
N PRO A 80 5.87 7.84 -11.37
CA PRO A 80 6.20 6.53 -11.92
C PRO A 80 6.05 5.47 -10.83
N PHE A 81 4.83 4.97 -10.67
CA PHE A 81 4.53 3.69 -10.02
C PHE A 81 3.20 3.15 -10.56
N ASP A 82 3.01 1.85 -10.44
CA ASP A 82 1.81 1.14 -10.89
C ASP A 82 0.94 0.74 -9.70
N PHE A 83 1.58 0.20 -8.66
CA PHE A 83 0.90 -0.23 -7.45
C PHE A 83 1.61 0.27 -6.20
N TYR A 84 0.82 0.41 -5.14
CA TYR A 84 1.29 0.72 -3.81
C TYR A 84 0.92 -0.42 -2.85
N ILE A 85 1.93 -1.09 -2.31
CA ILE A 85 1.78 -2.12 -1.29
C ILE A 85 1.86 -1.48 0.09
N ILE A 86 0.83 -1.71 0.91
CA ILE A 86 0.83 -1.31 2.32
C ILE A 86 0.70 -2.57 3.16
N TYR A 87 1.81 -3.00 3.75
CA TYR A 87 1.81 -4.11 4.68
C TYR A 87 1.20 -3.69 6.01
N SER A 88 0.42 -4.59 6.59
CA SER A 88 -0.31 -4.36 7.83
C SER A 88 -0.31 -5.61 8.69
N GLU A 89 0.03 -5.41 9.96
CA GLU A 89 0.10 -6.47 10.95
C GLU A 89 -0.50 -6.05 12.28
N ASP A 90 -0.98 -7.04 13.01
CA ASP A 90 -1.39 -6.94 14.41
C ASP A 90 -1.06 -8.29 15.06
N THR A 91 -1.22 -8.42 16.37
CA THR A 91 -0.90 -9.61 17.18
C THR A 91 -1.21 -10.94 16.47
N GLY A 92 -0.18 -11.57 15.88
CA GLY A 92 -0.28 -12.85 15.15
C GLY A 92 -0.95 -12.80 13.77
N LYS A 93 -1.24 -11.62 13.23
CA LYS A 93 -1.92 -11.38 11.95
C LYS A 93 -1.02 -10.59 11.01
N SER A 94 -0.92 -11.05 9.77
CA SER A 94 -0.14 -10.40 8.71
C SER A 94 -0.94 -10.34 7.43
N SER A 95 -0.96 -9.17 6.81
CA SER A 95 -1.73 -8.88 5.60
C SER A 95 -1.06 -7.76 4.81
N PHE A 96 -1.56 -7.50 3.62
CA PHE A 96 -1.21 -6.29 2.92
C PHE A 96 -2.35 -5.82 2.03
N PHE A 97 -2.32 -4.53 1.70
CA PHE A 97 -3.13 -3.96 0.65
C PHE A 97 -2.30 -3.83 -0.62
N LEU A 98 -2.89 -4.14 -1.77
CA LEU A 98 -2.32 -3.88 -3.08
C LEU A 98 -3.20 -2.86 -3.81
N PHE A 99 -2.81 -1.58 -3.78
CA PHE A 99 -3.61 -0.53 -4.41
C PHE A 99 -3.09 -0.19 -5.80
N PRO A 100 -3.90 -0.34 -6.86
CA PRO A 100 -3.60 0.24 -8.17
C PRO A 100 -3.55 1.77 -8.08
N LYS A 101 -2.66 2.41 -8.85
CA LYS A 101 -2.51 3.88 -8.88
C LYS A 101 -3.83 4.59 -9.17
N HIS A 102 -4.59 4.15 -10.18
CA HIS A 102 -5.87 4.79 -10.51
C HIS A 102 -6.89 4.75 -9.36
N ILE A 103 -6.87 3.71 -8.52
CA ILE A 103 -7.74 3.61 -7.34
C ILE A 103 -7.32 4.64 -6.28
N LEU A 104 -6.02 4.82 -6.04
CA LEU A 104 -5.54 5.85 -5.12
C LEU A 104 -5.94 7.25 -5.60
N ALA A 105 -5.95 7.50 -6.91
CA ALA A 105 -6.41 8.78 -7.47
C ALA A 105 -7.92 8.97 -7.29
N LEU A 106 -8.71 7.92 -7.61
CA LEU A 106 -10.17 7.92 -7.45
C LEU A 106 -10.58 8.17 -5.98
N GLN A 107 -9.82 7.66 -5.03
CA GLN A 107 -10.05 7.85 -3.58
C GLN A 107 -9.37 9.11 -3.01
N HIS A 108 -8.82 9.97 -3.87
CA HIS A 108 -8.14 11.22 -3.51
C HIS A 108 -7.01 11.02 -2.48
N ILE A 109 -6.29 9.91 -2.60
CA ILE A 109 -5.08 9.64 -1.83
C ILE A 109 -3.86 10.23 -2.53
N ILE A 110 -3.80 10.14 -3.86
CA ILE A 110 -2.81 10.84 -4.69
C ILE A 110 -3.45 12.01 -5.44
N THR A 111 -2.64 13.00 -5.77
CA THR A 111 -3.05 14.19 -6.51
C THR A 111 -3.44 13.84 -7.94
N SER A 112 -4.58 14.37 -8.38
CA SER A 112 -5.09 14.30 -9.75
C SER A 112 -5.57 15.70 -10.18
N PRO A 113 -5.88 15.93 -11.47
CA PRO A 113 -6.47 17.20 -11.91
C PRO A 113 -7.76 17.58 -11.18
N LEU A 114 -8.46 16.61 -10.59
CA LEU A 114 -9.71 16.83 -9.85
C LEU A 114 -9.48 17.30 -8.42
N LYS A 115 -8.39 16.84 -7.77
CA LYS A 115 -8.16 17.09 -6.34
C LYS A 115 -6.72 16.81 -5.91
N GLU A 116 -6.23 17.63 -4.99
CA GLU A 116 -4.99 17.37 -4.25
C GLU A 116 -5.11 16.09 -3.40
N GLY A 117 -4.04 15.30 -3.41
CA GLY A 117 -3.93 14.08 -2.62
C GLY A 117 -3.63 14.33 -1.15
N LYS A 118 -3.19 13.27 -0.46
CA LYS A 118 -2.84 13.29 0.96
C LYS A 118 -1.41 12.80 1.12
N ARG A 119 -0.72 13.34 2.13
CA ARG A 119 0.62 12.88 2.53
C ARG A 119 0.60 11.63 3.42
N GLY A 120 -0.57 11.22 3.86
CA GLY A 120 -0.74 10.03 4.69
C GLY A 120 -2.23 9.75 4.92
N PHE A 121 -2.54 8.50 5.21
CA PHE A 121 -3.91 8.07 5.43
C PHE A 121 -3.95 6.83 6.33
N ARG A 122 -5.17 6.39 6.66
CA ARG A 122 -5.39 5.16 7.42
C ARG A 122 -5.85 4.04 6.50
N VAL A 123 -5.26 2.88 6.70
CA VAL A 123 -5.77 1.60 6.19
C VAL A 123 -6.48 0.85 7.32
N TYR A 124 -7.50 0.10 6.96
CA TYR A 124 -8.32 -0.67 7.89
C TYR A 124 -8.31 -2.13 7.46
N PRO A 125 -7.37 -2.96 7.96
CA PRO A 125 -7.40 -4.41 7.78
C PRO A 125 -8.74 -5.01 8.14
N HIS A 126 -9.02 -6.22 7.65
CA HIS A 126 -10.29 -6.89 7.89
C HIS A 126 -10.67 -6.96 9.38
N TRP A 127 -9.67 -7.16 10.25
CA TRP A 127 -9.86 -7.24 11.70
C TRP A 127 -10.18 -5.91 12.39
N ASP A 128 -9.99 -4.76 11.74
CA ASP A 128 -10.31 -3.46 12.32
C ASP A 128 -11.79 -3.12 12.11
N THR A 129 -12.49 -2.74 13.19
CA THR A 129 -13.89 -2.30 13.13
C THR A 129 -13.98 -0.80 13.40
N PRO A 130 -13.90 0.06 12.36
CA PRO A 130 -14.01 1.50 12.56
C PRO A 130 -15.39 1.90 13.10
N GLN A 131 -15.43 2.91 13.96
CA GLN A 131 -16.66 3.38 14.63
C GLN A 131 -17.21 4.70 14.08
N ASN A 132 -16.67 5.20 12.96
CA ASN A 132 -17.16 6.42 12.34
C ASN A 132 -17.38 6.22 10.84
N ARG A 133 -18.40 6.90 10.31
CA ARG A 133 -18.85 6.77 8.91
C ARG A 133 -17.76 7.02 7.88
N GLN A 134 -16.82 7.93 8.15
CA GLN A 134 -15.74 8.22 7.21
C GLN A 134 -14.74 7.05 7.13
N ALA A 135 -14.41 6.46 8.27
CA ALA A 135 -13.54 5.31 8.36
C ALA A 135 -14.21 4.04 7.82
N GLU A 136 -15.51 3.83 8.05
CA GLU A 136 -16.29 2.75 7.44
C GLU A 136 -16.29 2.82 5.91
N LYS A 137 -16.55 4.00 5.35
CA LYS A 137 -16.45 4.23 3.89
C LYS A 137 -15.05 3.95 3.37
N THR A 138 -14.03 4.34 4.14
CA THR A 138 -12.63 4.09 3.78
C THR A 138 -12.31 2.59 3.78
N LYS A 139 -12.70 1.87 4.84
CA LYS A 139 -12.56 0.41 4.91
C LYS A 139 -13.27 -0.28 3.74
N SER A 140 -14.50 0.13 3.43
CA SER A 140 -15.33 -0.50 2.40
C SER A 140 -14.64 -0.57 1.02
N TRP A 141 -13.96 0.49 0.59
CA TRP A 141 -13.22 0.43 -0.68
C TRP A 141 -11.87 -0.29 -0.52
N GLN A 142 -11.21 -0.17 0.62
CA GLN A 142 -9.92 -0.81 0.89
C GLN A 142 -10.02 -2.33 0.92
N GLU A 143 -11.14 -2.87 1.43
CA GLU A 143 -11.42 -4.32 1.51
C GLU A 143 -11.30 -5.00 0.14
N LYS A 144 -11.62 -4.29 -0.95
CA LYS A 144 -11.50 -4.82 -2.32
C LYS A 144 -10.06 -5.13 -2.72
N PHE A 145 -9.09 -4.50 -2.05
CA PHE A 145 -7.65 -4.55 -2.31
C PHE A 145 -6.86 -5.19 -1.16
N PHE A 146 -7.56 -5.72 -0.16
CA PHE A 146 -6.99 -6.38 1.00
C PHE A 146 -6.64 -7.84 0.69
N ILE A 147 -5.45 -8.27 1.12
CA ILE A 147 -4.95 -9.64 0.97
C ILE A 147 -4.52 -10.14 2.35
N ASP A 148 -5.31 -11.06 2.89
CA ASP A 148 -5.02 -11.79 4.13
C ASP A 148 -4.10 -12.97 3.85
N LEU A 149 -2.88 -12.98 4.40
CA LEU A 149 -1.92 -14.06 4.15
C LEU A 149 -2.34 -15.41 4.77
N SER A 150 -3.32 -15.40 5.69
CA SER A 150 -3.89 -16.63 6.27
C SER A 150 -5.04 -17.23 5.45
N SER A 151 -5.60 -16.47 4.50
CA SER A 151 -6.71 -16.94 3.66
C SER A 151 -6.22 -17.95 2.62
N PRO A 152 -6.93 -19.05 2.35
CA PRO A 152 -6.57 -19.97 1.26
C PRO A 152 -6.61 -19.31 -0.13
N ASP A 153 -7.42 -18.26 -0.30
CA ASP A 153 -7.65 -17.60 -1.59
C ASP A 153 -6.71 -16.40 -1.85
N HIS A 154 -5.75 -16.12 -0.96
CA HIS A 154 -4.89 -14.93 -1.03
C HIS A 154 -4.12 -14.80 -2.36
N LEU A 155 -3.67 -15.91 -2.94
CA LEU A 155 -2.99 -15.94 -4.24
C LEU A 155 -3.92 -15.50 -5.37
N LYS A 156 -5.13 -16.06 -5.41
CA LYS A 156 -6.15 -15.70 -6.40
C LYS A 156 -6.52 -14.23 -6.28
N LYS A 157 -6.72 -13.75 -5.04
CA LYS A 157 -7.04 -12.35 -4.77
C LYS A 157 -5.95 -11.39 -5.24
N PHE A 158 -4.69 -11.76 -5.05
CA PHE A 158 -3.55 -10.99 -5.54
C PHE A 158 -3.57 -10.87 -7.08
N GLU A 159 -3.72 -11.99 -7.79
CA GLU A 159 -3.81 -12.01 -9.26
C GLU A 159 -4.99 -11.18 -9.80
N GLU A 160 -6.16 -11.30 -9.19
CA GLU A 160 -7.35 -10.51 -9.57
C GLU A 160 -7.07 -9.01 -9.50
N ILE A 161 -6.40 -8.55 -8.44
CA ILE A 161 -6.05 -7.14 -8.26
C ILE A 161 -4.96 -6.72 -9.27
N LEU A 162 -3.94 -7.56 -9.47
CA LEU A 162 -2.84 -7.28 -10.40
C LEU A 162 -3.35 -7.11 -11.85
N HIS A 163 -4.39 -7.86 -12.23
CA HIS A 163 -5.04 -7.78 -13.54
C HIS A 163 -5.91 -6.53 -13.75
N LEU A 164 -6.24 -5.76 -12.70
CA LEU A 164 -7.03 -4.53 -12.86
C LEU A 164 -6.33 -3.46 -13.72
N LYS A 165 -5.04 -3.66 -14.03
CA LYS A 165 -4.12 -2.76 -14.73
C LYS A 165 -4.00 -1.38 -14.03
N PRO A 166 -2.80 -0.85 -13.86
CA PRO A 166 -2.56 0.39 -13.10
C PRO A 166 -3.23 1.63 -13.70
#